data_AF-A0A5S9F5D3-F1
#
_entry.id   AF-A0A5S9F5D3-F1
#
_cell.length_a   1.000
_cell.length_b   1.000
_cell.length_c   1.000
_cell.angle_alpha   90.00
_cell.angle_beta   90.00
_cell.angle_gamma   90.00
#
_symmetry.space_group_name_H-M   'P 1'
#
loop_
_entity.id
_entity.type
_entity.pdbx_description
1 polymer ?
#
loop_
_entity_poly.entity_id
_entity_poly.type
_entity_poly.pdbx_seq_one_letter_code
_entity_poly.pdbx_strand_id
1 'polypeptide(L)' 'MDERLIEYMRSLPERAVHAYMLQRMLKWPLRKIAKEMKITSQTVGRYTYDIREALYRYAVENGIEPSQIYRDD' A
#
# COMPACT_ATOMS: atom_id res chain seq x y z
N MET A 1 -9.80 7.34 -12.74
CA MET A 1 -8.72 6.84 -11.86
C MET A 1 -7.45 7.53 -12.36
N ASP A 2 -6.71 8.20 -11.49
CA ASP A 2 -5.53 9.01 -11.88
C ASP A 2 -4.39 8.08 -12.35
N GLU A 3 -4.05 8.13 -13.64
CA GLU A 3 -2.99 7.32 -14.25
C GLU A 3 -1.63 7.58 -13.59
N ARG A 4 -1.40 8.79 -13.07
CA ARG A 4 -0.15 9.17 -12.40
C ARG A 4 0.03 8.43 -11.07
N LEU A 5 -1.06 8.18 -10.34
CA LEU A 5 -1.01 7.39 -9.11
C LEU A 5 -0.68 5.92 -9.40
N ILE A 6 -1.23 5.38 -10.49
CA ILE A 6 -0.97 3.99 -10.92
C ILE A 6 0.50 3.84 -11.32
N GLU A 7 1.03 4.78 -12.11
CA GLU A 7 2.45 4.80 -12.48
C GLU A 7 3.36 4.94 -11.27
N TYR A 8 3.01 5.81 -10.33
CA TYR A 8 3.74 5.95 -9.08
C TYR A 8 3.74 4.64 -8.28
N MET A 9 2.59 3.97 -8.12
CA MET A 9 2.52 2.68 -7.44
C MET A 9 3.35 1.59 -8.14
N ARG A 10 3.44 1.60 -9.48
CA ARG A 10 4.30 0.68 -10.24
C ARG A 10 5.79 0.94 -10.04
N SER A 11 6.18 2.16 -9.65
CA SER A 11 7.58 2.50 -9.31
C SER A 11 8.00 2.01 -7.91
N LEU A 12 7.04 1.66 -7.06
CA LEU A 12 7.29 1.16 -5.70
C LEU A 12 7.66 -0.33 -5.70
N PRO A 13 8.31 -0.85 -4.64
CA PRO A 13 8.69 -2.25 -4.57
C PRO A 13 7.48 -3.19 -4.71
N GLU A 14 7.46 -4.00 -5.77
CA GLU A 14 6.30 -4.84 -6.14
C GLU A 14 5.80 -5.71 -4.99
N ARG A 15 6.71 -6.33 -4.23
CA ARG A 15 6.34 -7.16 -3.06
C ARG A 15 5.63 -6.35 -1.98
N ALA A 16 6.05 -5.11 -1.75
CA ALA A 16 5.43 -4.27 -0.74
C ALA A 16 4.06 -3.76 -1.21
N VAL A 17 3.94 -3.38 -2.49
CA VAL A 17 2.67 -3.04 -3.13
C VAL A 17 1.69 -4.20 -3.06
N HIS A 18 2.16 -5.43 -3.37
CA HIS A 18 1.32 -6.62 -3.28
C HIS A 18 0.82 -6.87 -1.84
N ALA A 19 1.69 -6.78 -0.84
CA ALA A 19 1.30 -6.90 0.58
C ALA A 19 0.24 -5.84 0.97
N TYR A 20 0.44 -4.59 0.53
CA TYR A 20 -0.50 -3.49 0.73
C TYR A 20 -1.86 -3.75 0.07
N MET A 21 -1.87 -4.23 -1.17
CA MET A 21 -3.10 -4.55 -1.91
C MET A 21 -3.88 -5.70 -1.25
N LEU A 22 -3.20 -6.76 -0.80
CA LEU A 22 -3.84 -7.86 -0.05
C LEU A 22 -4.46 -7.37 1.27
N GLN A 23 -3.78 -6.45 1.95
CA GLN A 23 -4.30 -5.85 3.18
C GLN A 23 -5.50 -4.94 2.90
N ARG A 24 -5.43 -4.10 1.86
CA ARG A 24 -6.40 -3.04 1.64
C ARG A 24 -7.61 -3.49 0.83
N MET A 25 -7.39 -4.15 -0.30
CA MET A 25 -8.47 -4.56 -1.21
C MET A 25 -9.18 -5.81 -0.71
N LEU A 26 -8.43 -6.79 -0.21
CA LEU A 26 -9.01 -8.06 0.26
C LEU A 26 -9.28 -8.07 1.77
N LYS A 27 -8.91 -7.00 2.50
CA LYS A 27 -9.05 -6.88 3.96
C LYS A 27 -8.41 -8.05 4.71
N TRP A 28 -7.33 -8.64 4.17
CA TRP A 28 -6.66 -9.79 4.80
C TRP A 28 -5.88 -9.36 6.05
N PRO A 29 -5.91 -10.16 7.13
CA PRO A 29 -5.07 -9.91 8.30
C PRO A 29 -3.60 -10.16 7.98
N LEU A 30 -2.69 -9.42 8.64
CA LEU A 30 -1.23 -9.52 8.41
C LEU A 30 -0.68 -10.95 8.52
N ARG A 31 -1.24 -11.79 9.40
CA ARG A 31 -0.84 -13.20 9.55
C ARG A 31 -1.15 -14.04 8.31
N LYS A 32 -2.29 -13.79 7.65
CA LYS A 32 -2.67 -14.48 6.41
C LYS A 32 -1.76 -14.08 5.26
N ILE A 33 -1.51 -12.77 5.11
CA ILE A 33 -0.59 -12.23 4.09
C ILE A 33 0.83 -12.76 4.30
N ALA A 34 1.30 -12.79 5.55
CA ALA A 34 2.60 -13.33 5.92
C ALA A 34 2.76 -14.81 5.48
N LYS A 35 1.73 -15.63 5.73
CA LYS A 35 1.68 -17.03 5.30
C LYS A 35 1.72 -17.14 3.77
N GLU A 36 0.88 -16.37 3.07
CA GLU A 36 0.80 -16.36 1.60
C GLU A 36 2.14 -15.99 0.97
N MET A 37 2.76 -14.91 1.46
CA MET A 37 3.99 -14.36 0.91
C MET A 37 5.27 -15.01 1.44
N LYS A 38 5.14 -16.01 2.33
CA LYS A 38 6.26 -16.71 3.00
C LYS A 38 7.24 -15.74 3.69
N ILE A 39 6.72 -14.77 4.43
CA ILE A 39 7.47 -13.77 5.21
C ILE A 39 6.86 -13.60 6.60
N THR A 40 7.48 -12.82 7.48
CA THR A 40 6.93 -12.56 8.83
C THR A 40 5.84 -11.50 8.80
N SER A 41 4.91 -11.53 9.78
CA SER A 41 3.90 -10.47 9.93
C SER A 41 4.53 -9.10 10.22
N GLN A 42 5.71 -9.05 10.85
CA GLN A 42 6.47 -7.82 11.02
C GLN A 42 6.94 -7.26 9.68
N THR A 43 7.44 -8.11 8.78
CA THR A 43 7.82 -7.72 7.42
C THR A 43 6.63 -7.22 6.62
N VAL A 44 5.47 -7.90 6.71
CA VAL A 44 4.23 -7.42 6.06
C VAL A 44 3.84 -6.05 6.61
N GLY A 45 3.87 -5.85 7.93
CA GLY A 45 3.56 -4.57 8.55
C GLY A 45 4.48 -3.45 8.11
N ARG A 46 5.78 -3.74 7.93
CA ARG A 46 6.73 -2.77 7.39
C ARG A 46 6.42 -2.42 5.94
N TYR A 47 6.16 -3.42 5.09
CA TYR A 47 5.78 -3.20 3.71
C TYR A 47 4.53 -2.33 3.57
N THR A 48 3.48 -2.63 4.33
CA THR A 48 2.22 -1.87 4.25
C THR A 48 2.38 -0.45 4.79
N TYR A 49 3.22 -0.25 5.80
CA TYR A 49 3.59 1.07 6.31
C TYR A 49 4.37 1.89 5.28
N ASP A 50 5.42 1.32 4.68
CA ASP A 50 6.26 2.00 3.69
C ASP A 50 5.44 2.47 2.47
N ILE A 51 4.50 1.64 2.00
CA ILE A 51 3.59 2.02 0.91
C ILE A 51 2.63 3.13 1.35
N ARG A 52 2.10 3.08 2.58
CA ARG A 52 1.22 4.14 3.10
C ARG A 52 1.92 5.49 3.17
N GLU A 53 3.16 5.52 3.65
CA GLU A 53 4.00 6.71 3.69
C GLU A 53 4.31 7.23 2.28
N ALA A 54 4.64 6.34 1.34
CA ALA A 54 4.88 6.72 -0.05
C ALA A 54 3.64 7.36 -0.69
N LEU A 55 2.46 6.80 -0.44
CA LEU A 55 1.19 7.34 -0.89
C LEU A 55 0.85 8.68 -0.21
N TYR A 56 1.14 8.82 1.08
CA TYR A 56 0.97 10.09 1.81
C TYR A 56 1.77 11.21 1.15
N ARG A 57 3.06 10.96 0.89
CA ARG A 57 3.96 11.93 0.26
C ARG A 57 3.47 12.32 -1.13
N TYR A 58 3.08 11.34 -1.95
CA TYR A 58 2.49 11.59 -3.25
C TYR A 58 1.25 12.49 -3.15
N ALA A 59 0.39 12.26 -2.15
CA ALA A 59 -0.79 13.11 -1.94
C ALA A 59 -0.39 14.56 -1.68
N VAL A 60 0.50 14.78 -0.71
CA VAL A 60 0.96 16.12 -0.31
C VAL A 60 1.64 16.84 -1.47
N GLU A 61 2.52 16.15 -2.22
CA GLU A 61 3.25 16.70 -3.35
C GLU A 61 2.35 17.12 -4.53
N ASN A 62 1.19 16.46 -4.68
CA ASN A 62 0.23 16.76 -5.73
C ASN A 62 -0.96 17.59 -5.25
N GLY A 63 -0.92 18.12 -4.01
CA GLY A 63 -2.03 18.90 -3.45
C GLY A 63 -3.32 18.10 -3.25
N ILE A 64 -3.21 16.78 -3.17
CA ILE A 64 -4.31 15.84 -2.93
C ILE A 64 -4.45 15.67 -1.42
N GLU A 65 -5.68 15.71 -0.91
CA GLU A 65 -5.91 15.42 0.50
C GLU A 65 -5.63 13.93 0.76
N PRO A 66 -4.77 13.54 1.72
CA PRO A 66 -4.42 12.13 1.93
C PRO A 66 -5.63 11.21 2.15
N SER A 67 -6.70 11.72 2.76
CA SER A 67 -7.96 11.00 2.95
C SER A 67 -8.58 10.53 1.62
N GLN A 68 -8.33 11.22 0.51
CA GLN A 68 -8.79 10.84 -0.83
C GLN A 68 -8.04 9.63 -1.39
N ILE A 69 -6.81 9.37 -0.94
CA ILE A 69 -6.05 8.15 -1.29
C ILE A 69 -6.46 6.99 -0.38
N TYR A 70 -6.83 7.28 0.86
CA TYR A 70 -7.17 6.27 1.85
C TYR A 70 -8.66 5.96 1.96
N ARG A 71 -9.55 6.49 1.10
CA ARG A 71 -10.99 6.21 1.22
C ARG A 71 -11.24 4.70 1.40
N ASP A 72 -11.90 4.37 2.51
CA ASP A 72 -12.20 3.01 2.98
C ASP A 72 -13.44 2.41 2.28
N ASP A 73 -14.02 3.17 1.34
CA ASP A 73 -15.25 2.88 0.61
C ASP A 73 -15.01 1.90 -0.54
#